data_AF-A0A955F804-F1
#
_entry.id   AF-A0A955F804-F1
#
_cell.length_a   1.000
_cell.length_b   1.000
_cell.length_c   1.000
_cell.angle_alpha   90.00
_cell.angle_beta   90.00
_cell.angle_gamma   90.00
#
_symmetry.space_group_name_H-M   'P 1'
#
loop_
_entity.id
_entity.type
_entity.pdbx_description
1 polymer ?
#
loop_
_entity_poly.entity_id
_entity_poly.type
_entity_poly.pdbx_seq_one_letter_code
_entity_poly.pdbx_strand_id
1 'polypeptide(L)'
;MEHEQAPQLSLPPVLTGQADILRLRRELENLQDYLHQAALRHTPADQLRLPKTSRMLEEFAKLNNLNLMHRPDHETAMTGLNYLSKRAPQLHVGLSADPSSAFAANLVTWIRENIHPHALVQIGLQPNIAAGAMLRTTNKQFDLSLRASFVKHRDILIQQLEKHRQQPAQVAAPTPTPTTEATAIPVQSDGGQAT
;
A
#
# COMPACT_ATOMS: atom_id res chain seq x y z
N MET A 1 5.85 14.29 -35.20
CA MET A 1 5.95 13.45 -34.00
C MET A 1 4.54 13.08 -33.63
N GLU A 2 4.09 11.91 -34.09
CA GLU A 2 2.72 11.46 -33.88
C GLU A 2 2.47 11.30 -32.38
N HIS A 3 1.39 11.90 -31.90
CA HIS A 3 0.90 11.67 -30.56
C HIS A 3 0.37 10.24 -30.52
N GLU A 4 1.23 9.29 -30.17
CA GLU A 4 0.84 7.93 -29.82
C GLU A 4 -0.07 8.06 -28.58
N GLN A 5 -1.37 8.17 -28.82
CA GLN A 5 -2.37 8.35 -27.78
C GLN A 5 -2.26 7.15 -26.85
N ALA A 6 -1.95 7.42 -25.59
CA ALA A 6 -1.99 6.39 -24.57
C ALA A 6 -3.39 5.78 -24.57
N PRO A 7 -3.55 4.47 -24.79
CA PRO A 7 -4.85 3.84 -24.57
C PRO A 7 -5.26 4.17 -23.13
N GLN A 8 -6.49 4.69 -22.96
CA GLN A 8 -7.04 5.07 -21.65
C GLN A 8 -7.29 3.81 -20.83
N LEU A 9 -6.23 3.22 -20.28
CA LEU A 9 -6.30 2.03 -19.44
C LEU A 9 -6.18 2.44 -17.98
N SER A 10 -7.17 2.06 -17.21
CA SER A 10 -7.19 2.25 -15.76
C SER A 10 -6.40 1.12 -15.09
N LEU A 11 -5.55 1.49 -14.12
CA LEU A 11 -4.77 0.52 -13.36
C LEU A 11 -5.44 0.17 -12.03
N PRO A 12 -5.76 -1.10 -11.77
CA PRO A 12 -6.27 -1.52 -10.47
C PRO A 12 -5.21 -1.32 -9.38
N PRO A 13 -5.62 -1.08 -8.12
CA PRO A 13 -4.71 -0.85 -6.99
C PRO A 13 -3.83 -2.05 -6.64
N VAL A 14 -4.21 -3.26 -7.09
CA VAL A 14 -3.42 -4.49 -6.92
C VAL A 14 -2.15 -4.48 -7.79
N LEU A 15 -2.15 -3.76 -8.91
CA LEU A 15 -0.93 -3.51 -9.67
C LEU A 15 -0.18 -2.39 -8.97
N THR A 16 0.90 -2.71 -8.27
CA THR A 16 1.64 -1.71 -7.49
C THR A 16 2.84 -1.18 -8.27
N GLY A 17 3.63 -2.07 -8.86
CA GLY A 17 4.93 -1.73 -9.44
C GLY A 17 5.16 -2.24 -10.86
N GLN A 18 6.37 -1.97 -11.37
CA GLN A 18 6.79 -2.40 -12.71
C GLN A 18 6.86 -3.92 -12.85
N ALA A 19 7.26 -4.63 -11.79
CA ALA A 19 7.30 -6.09 -11.79
C ALA A 19 5.92 -6.70 -12.06
N ASP A 20 4.86 -6.10 -11.51
CA ASP A 20 3.49 -6.54 -11.70
C ASP A 20 3.02 -6.38 -13.14
N ILE A 21 3.36 -5.25 -13.79
CA ILE A 21 3.07 -5.02 -15.21
C ILE A 21 3.78 -6.05 -16.09
N LEU A 22 5.06 -6.34 -15.82
CA LEU A 22 5.81 -7.33 -16.58
C LEU A 22 5.25 -8.74 -16.40
N ARG A 23 4.81 -9.07 -15.19
CA ARG A 23 4.13 -10.34 -14.90
C ARG A 23 2.81 -10.43 -15.68
N LEU A 24 1.99 -9.38 -15.64
CA LEU A 24 0.72 -9.31 -16.34
C LEU A 24 0.92 -9.44 -17.85
N ARG A 25 1.95 -8.79 -18.40
CA ARG A 25 2.29 -8.87 -19.82
C ARG A 25 2.62 -10.31 -20.24
N ARG A 26 3.49 -11.00 -19.49
CA ARG A 26 3.84 -12.40 -19.77
C ARG A 26 2.64 -13.33 -19.66
N GLU A 27 1.77 -13.08 -18.68
CA GLU A 27 0.55 -13.86 -18.53
C GLU A 27 -0.40 -13.66 -19.71
N LEU A 28 -0.53 -12.42 -20.18
CA LEU A 28 -1.30 -12.07 -21.35
C LEU A 28 -0.72 -12.70 -22.63
N GLU A 29 0.61 -12.67 -22.82
CA GLU A 29 1.33 -13.38 -23.89
C GLU A 29 1.02 -14.89 -23.85
N ASN A 30 1.14 -15.53 -22.69
CA ASN A 30 0.85 -16.96 -22.53
C ASN A 30 -0.61 -17.32 -22.89
N LEU A 31 -1.56 -16.45 -22.53
CA LEU A 31 -2.97 -16.63 -22.87
C LEU A 31 -3.19 -16.50 -24.39
N GLN A 32 -2.50 -15.57 -25.05
CA GLN A 32 -2.55 -15.43 -26.50
C GLN A 32 -2.04 -16.68 -27.20
N ASP A 33 -0.87 -17.17 -26.78
CA ASP A 33 -0.25 -18.36 -27.36
C ASP A 33 -1.16 -19.57 -27.19
N TYR A 34 -1.81 -19.69 -26.03
CA TYR A 34 -2.81 -20.74 -25.78
C TYR A 34 -4.00 -20.66 -26.74
N LEU A 35 -4.61 -19.47 -26.88
CA LEU A 35 -5.74 -19.26 -27.80
C LEU A 35 -5.33 -19.49 -29.26
N HIS A 36 -4.12 -19.07 -29.64
CA HIS A 36 -3.58 -19.29 -30.97
C HIS A 36 -3.39 -20.78 -31.27
N GLN A 37 -2.79 -21.53 -30.35
CA GLN A 37 -2.65 -22.99 -30.49
C GLN A 37 -3.99 -23.71 -30.56
N ALA A 38 -4.98 -23.28 -29.77
CA ALA A 38 -6.31 -23.86 -29.82
C ALA A 38 -7.02 -23.60 -31.16
N ALA A 39 -6.86 -22.41 -31.72
CA ALA A 39 -7.38 -22.08 -33.05
C ALA A 39 -6.76 -22.95 -34.15
N LEU A 40 -5.44 -23.21 -34.08
CA LEU A 40 -4.73 -24.10 -35.01
C LEU A 40 -5.19 -25.57 -34.91
N ARG A 41 -5.62 -26.01 -33.72
CA ARG A 41 -6.12 -27.37 -33.50
C ARG A 41 -7.58 -27.57 -33.92
N HIS A 42 -8.25 -26.52 -34.42
CA HIS A 42 -9.69 -26.51 -34.69
C HIS A 42 -10.51 -27.02 -33.50
N THR A 43 -10.03 -26.79 -32.28
CA THR A 43 -10.77 -27.18 -31.09
C THR A 43 -12.08 -26.40 -31.07
N PRO A 44 -13.25 -27.06 -31.03
CA PRO A 44 -14.52 -26.37 -30.94
C PRO A 44 -14.54 -25.47 -29.72
N ALA A 45 -15.17 -24.28 -29.82
CA ALA A 45 -15.25 -23.33 -28.72
C ALA A 45 -15.81 -23.94 -27.42
N ASP A 46 -16.70 -24.94 -27.53
CA ASP A 46 -17.29 -25.67 -26.40
C ASP A 46 -16.30 -26.56 -25.62
N GLN A 47 -15.17 -26.93 -26.21
CA GLN A 47 -14.14 -27.75 -25.55
C GLN A 47 -12.94 -26.93 -25.09
N LEU A 48 -12.97 -25.61 -25.29
CA LEU A 48 -11.89 -24.72 -24.93
C LEU A 48 -11.90 -24.45 -23.41
N ARG A 49 -11.19 -25.28 -22.66
CA ARG A 49 -10.93 -24.99 -21.24
C ARG A 49 -9.91 -23.87 -21.14
N LEU A 50 -10.29 -22.75 -20.54
CA LEU A 50 -9.37 -21.65 -20.34
C LEU A 50 -8.29 -22.01 -19.31
N PRO A 51 -7.04 -21.57 -19.53
CA PRO A 51 -6.02 -21.67 -18.49
C PRO A 51 -6.46 -20.83 -17.29
N LYS A 52 -6.03 -21.25 -16.10
CA LYS A 52 -6.30 -20.48 -14.87
C LYS A 52 -5.64 -19.10 -15.00
N THR A 53 -6.46 -18.08 -15.15
CA THR A 53 -6.05 -16.67 -15.10
C THR A 53 -5.74 -16.27 -13.66
N SER A 54 -4.80 -15.36 -13.48
CA SER A 54 -4.49 -14.77 -12.20
C SER A 54 -5.55 -13.74 -11.84
N ARG A 55 -5.74 -13.57 -10.52
CA ARG A 55 -6.64 -12.55 -9.98
C ARG A 55 -6.29 -11.13 -10.47
N MET A 56 -5.01 -10.82 -10.67
CA MET A 56 -4.56 -9.52 -11.18
C MET A 56 -5.05 -9.28 -12.61
N LEU A 57 -4.99 -10.30 -13.46
CA LEU A 57 -5.46 -10.21 -14.84
C LEU A 57 -6.98 -10.08 -14.92
N GLU A 58 -7.70 -10.83 -14.09
CA GLU A 58 -9.16 -10.74 -13.99
C GLU A 58 -9.63 -9.35 -13.52
N GLU A 59 -8.99 -8.80 -12.48
CA GLU A 59 -9.31 -7.45 -11.99
C GLU A 59 -8.96 -6.38 -13.02
N PHE A 60 -7.83 -6.51 -13.72
CA PHE A 60 -7.44 -5.59 -14.78
C PHE A 60 -8.41 -5.64 -15.98
N ALA A 61 -8.80 -6.84 -16.42
CA ALA A 61 -9.74 -7.03 -17.51
C ALA A 61 -11.13 -6.48 -17.15
N LYS A 62 -11.60 -6.74 -15.92
CA LYS A 62 -12.88 -6.24 -15.42
C LYS A 62 -12.90 -4.72 -15.32
N LEU A 63 -11.82 -4.09 -14.84
CA LEU A 63 -11.74 -2.63 -14.70
C LEU A 63 -11.75 -1.92 -16.06
N ASN A 64 -11.14 -2.53 -17.08
CA ASN A 64 -11.03 -1.95 -18.42
C ASN A 64 -12.11 -2.47 -19.39
N ASN A 65 -13.07 -3.26 -18.91
CA ASN A 65 -14.11 -3.93 -19.72
C ASN A 65 -13.55 -4.70 -20.92
N LEU A 66 -12.40 -5.37 -20.74
CA LEU A 66 -11.72 -6.12 -21.80
C LEU A 66 -12.19 -7.57 -21.81
N ASN A 67 -12.49 -8.10 -22.99
CA ASN A 67 -12.75 -9.52 -23.15
C ASN A 67 -11.46 -10.24 -23.56
N LEU A 68 -10.90 -11.03 -22.65
CA LEU A 68 -9.66 -11.78 -22.87
C LEU A 68 -9.78 -12.85 -23.98
N MET A 69 -10.98 -13.15 -24.48
CA MET A 69 -11.19 -14.05 -25.62
C MET A 69 -11.01 -13.36 -26.97
N HIS A 70 -11.17 -12.03 -27.02
CA HIS A 70 -11.12 -11.27 -28.26
C HIS A 70 -9.70 -10.81 -28.55
N ARG A 71 -9.19 -11.18 -29.72
CA ARG A 71 -7.88 -10.75 -30.22
C ARG A 71 -7.66 -9.22 -30.24
N PRO A 72 -8.63 -8.37 -30.64
CA PRO A 72 -8.39 -6.92 -30.62
C PRO A 72 -8.23 -6.35 -29.20
N ASP A 73 -8.97 -6.88 -28.23
CA ASP A 73 -8.87 -6.45 -26.83
C ASP A 73 -7.50 -6.83 -26.23
N HIS A 74 -6.98 -7.99 -26.66
CA HIS A 74 -5.65 -8.45 -26.29
C HIS A 74 -4.54 -7.53 -26.82
N GLU A 75 -4.59 -7.16 -28.10
CA GLU A 75 -3.61 -6.25 -28.71
C GLU A 75 -3.67 -4.85 -28.07
N THR A 76 -4.87 -4.38 -27.73
CA THR A 76 -5.08 -3.11 -27.00
C THR A 76 -4.45 -3.16 -25.61
N ALA A 77 -4.71 -4.23 -24.86
CA ALA A 77 -4.12 -4.44 -23.54
C ALA A 77 -2.60 -4.55 -23.60
N MET A 78 -2.06 -5.30 -24.57
CA MET A 78 -0.63 -5.49 -24.77
C MET A 78 0.08 -4.18 -25.10
N THR A 79 -0.48 -3.41 -26.05
CA THR A 79 0.06 -2.10 -26.45
C THR A 79 0.04 -1.13 -25.28
N GLY A 80 -1.04 -1.11 -24.51
CA GLY A 80 -1.15 -0.25 -23.34
C GLY A 80 -0.22 -0.63 -22.20
N LEU A 81 -0.06 -1.93 -21.89
CA LEU A 81 0.92 -2.38 -20.89
C LEU A 81 2.36 -2.06 -21.33
N ASN A 82 2.66 -2.17 -22.64
CA ASN A 82 3.96 -1.77 -23.19
C ASN A 82 4.19 -0.26 -23.06
N TYR A 83 3.18 0.55 -23.39
CA TYR A 83 3.23 2.00 -23.20
C TYR A 83 3.49 2.36 -21.74
N LEU A 84 2.72 1.77 -20.81
CA LEU A 84 2.87 1.98 -19.37
C LEU A 84 4.26 1.59 -18.88
N SER A 85 4.79 0.44 -19.31
CA SER A 85 6.13 0.00 -18.90
C SER A 85 7.25 0.97 -19.28
N LYS A 86 7.07 1.75 -20.36
CA LYS A 86 8.08 2.69 -20.89
C LYS A 86 7.89 4.13 -20.41
N ARG A 87 6.63 4.55 -20.21
CA ARG A 87 6.27 5.96 -19.97
C ARG A 87 5.75 6.25 -18.58
N ALA A 88 5.34 5.24 -17.81
CA ALA A 88 4.77 5.46 -16.49
C ALA A 88 5.81 6.02 -15.51
N PRO A 89 5.44 7.03 -14.69
CA PRO A 89 6.34 7.56 -13.68
C PRO A 89 6.58 6.52 -12.59
N GLN A 90 7.85 6.30 -12.26
CA GLN A 90 8.29 5.36 -11.24
C GLN A 90 8.63 6.09 -9.93
N LEU A 91 8.06 5.59 -8.85
CA LEU A 91 8.24 6.10 -7.50
C LEU A 91 8.74 4.96 -6.62
N HIS A 92 9.77 5.21 -5.84
CA HIS A 92 10.26 4.29 -4.82
C HIS A 92 9.89 4.83 -3.45
N VAL A 93 9.22 4.02 -2.63
CA VAL A 93 8.85 4.38 -1.26
C VAL A 93 9.63 3.47 -0.31
N GLY A 94 10.54 4.07 0.44
CA GLY A 94 11.24 3.42 1.54
C GLY A 94 10.44 3.54 2.83
N LEU A 95 10.07 2.43 3.45
CA LEU A 95 9.39 2.37 4.74
C LEU A 95 10.32 1.79 5.81
N SER A 96 10.14 2.21 7.06
CA SER A 96 10.93 1.69 8.19
C SER A 96 10.58 0.25 8.55
N ALA A 97 9.35 -0.17 8.24
CA ALA A 97 8.81 -1.50 8.54
C ALA A 97 8.02 -2.04 7.35
N ASP A 98 7.77 -3.35 7.36
CA ASP A 98 7.06 -4.05 6.31
C ASP A 98 5.59 -3.61 6.26
N PRO A 99 5.10 -3.00 5.17
CA PRO A 99 3.72 -2.59 5.06
C PRO A 99 2.79 -3.79 4.93
N SER A 100 1.58 -3.67 5.48
CA SER A 100 0.51 -4.59 5.11
C SER A 100 0.09 -4.37 3.65
N SER A 101 -0.43 -5.42 3.00
CA SER A 101 -0.92 -5.35 1.62
C SER A 101 -2.04 -4.33 1.44
N ALA A 102 -2.92 -4.18 2.44
CA ALA A 102 -3.98 -3.17 2.45
C ALA A 102 -3.41 -1.74 2.53
N PHE A 103 -2.37 -1.52 3.33
CA PHE A 103 -1.69 -0.23 3.39
C PHE A 103 -1.01 0.12 2.06
N ALA A 104 -0.31 -0.85 1.46
CA ALA A 104 0.31 -0.68 0.15
C ALA A 104 -0.72 -0.30 -0.93
N ALA A 105 -1.87 -0.98 -0.96
CA ALA A 105 -2.96 -0.66 -1.89
C ALA A 105 -3.50 0.77 -1.67
N ASN A 106 -3.76 1.17 -0.42
CA ASN A 106 -4.22 2.52 -0.10
C ASN A 106 -3.21 3.60 -0.48
N LEU A 107 -1.91 3.34 -0.24
CA LEU A 107 -0.83 4.23 -0.63
C LEU A 107 -0.77 4.41 -2.15
N VAL A 108 -0.89 3.31 -2.91
CA VAL A 108 -0.90 3.34 -4.38
C VAL A 108 -2.12 4.11 -4.90
N THR A 109 -3.30 3.87 -4.35
CA THR A 109 -4.52 4.63 -4.69
C THR A 109 -4.32 6.12 -4.44
N TRP A 110 -3.83 6.51 -3.26
CA TRP A 110 -3.57 7.90 -2.93
C TRP A 110 -2.56 8.55 -3.88
N ILE A 111 -1.47 7.85 -4.21
CA ILE A 111 -0.46 8.32 -5.18
C ILE A 111 -1.09 8.54 -6.56
N ARG A 112 -1.97 7.64 -7.01
CA ARG A 112 -2.60 7.75 -8.34
C ARG A 112 -3.61 8.87 -8.44
N GLU A 113 -4.34 9.13 -7.37
CA GLU A 113 -5.30 10.23 -7.29
C GLU A 113 -4.61 11.60 -7.20
N ASN A 114 -3.47 11.69 -6.50
CA ASN A 114 -2.83 12.97 -6.19
C ASN A 114 -1.63 13.32 -7.09
N ILE A 115 -0.90 12.33 -7.61
CA ILE A 115 0.34 12.55 -8.36
C ILE A 115 0.14 12.26 -9.85
N HIS A 116 -0.15 11.00 -10.21
CA HIS A 116 -0.35 10.61 -11.60
C HIS A 116 -1.15 9.30 -11.69
N PRO A 117 -2.22 9.21 -12.50
CA PRO A 117 -3.10 8.03 -12.56
C PRO A 117 -2.38 6.71 -12.87
N HIS A 118 -1.32 6.78 -13.67
CA HIS A 118 -0.51 5.62 -14.07
C HIS A 118 0.79 5.45 -13.28
N ALA A 119 0.94 6.09 -12.12
CA ALA A 119 2.15 5.96 -11.33
C ALA A 119 2.38 4.52 -10.86
N LEU A 120 3.65 4.10 -10.94
CA LEU A 120 4.14 2.81 -10.46
C LEU A 120 4.95 3.04 -9.19
N VAL A 121 4.63 2.28 -8.15
CA VAL A 121 5.20 2.42 -6.82
C VAL A 121 5.94 1.14 -6.48
N GLN A 122 7.24 1.26 -6.24
CA GLN A 122 8.04 0.19 -5.67
C GLN A 122 8.25 0.47 -4.19
N ILE A 123 7.70 -0.39 -3.34
CA ILE A 123 7.86 -0.27 -1.89
C ILE A 123 9.06 -1.10 -1.47
N GLY A 124 9.94 -0.50 -0.66
CA GLY A 124 11.14 -1.14 -0.12
C GLY A 124 11.33 -0.83 1.36
N LEU A 125 12.14 -1.64 2.02
CA LEU A 125 12.48 -1.45 3.43
C LEU A 125 13.75 -0.60 3.57
N GLN A 126 13.69 0.39 4.45
CA GLN A 126 14.81 1.24 4.82
C GLN A 126 14.91 1.33 6.34
N PRO A 127 15.46 0.32 7.03
CA PRO A 127 15.49 0.28 8.49
C PRO A 127 16.30 1.42 9.13
N ASN A 128 17.15 2.12 8.36
CA ASN A 128 17.91 3.28 8.85
C ASN A 128 17.01 4.50 9.13
N ILE A 129 15.80 4.57 8.55
CA ILE A 129 14.83 5.60 8.90
C ILE A 129 14.06 5.10 10.12
N ALA A 130 14.26 5.73 11.29
CA ALA A 130 13.68 5.26 12.55
C ALA A 130 12.15 5.14 12.50
N ALA A 131 11.49 6.13 11.89
CA ALA A 131 10.06 6.13 11.61
C ALA A 131 9.77 7.03 10.41
N GLY A 132 8.68 6.76 9.70
CA GLY A 132 8.21 7.53 8.55
C GLY A 132 8.50 6.84 7.22
N ALA A 133 8.58 7.65 6.16
CA ALA A 133 8.77 7.17 4.80
C ALA A 133 9.78 8.05 4.04
N MET A 134 10.45 7.46 3.06
CA MET A 134 11.29 8.17 2.11
C MET A 134 10.72 7.96 0.71
N LEU A 135 10.34 9.06 0.04
CA LEU A 135 9.84 9.01 -1.33
C LEU A 135 10.96 9.40 -2.30
N ARG A 136 11.30 8.53 -3.23
CA ARG A 136 12.27 8.78 -4.29
C ARG A 136 11.58 8.74 -5.64
N THR A 137 11.72 9.82 -6.39
CA THR A 137 11.41 9.85 -7.81
C THR A 137 12.69 9.62 -8.62
N THR A 138 12.60 9.67 -9.94
CA THR A 138 13.79 9.55 -10.82
C THR A 138 14.84 10.63 -10.54
N ASN A 139 14.40 11.84 -10.15
CA ASN A 139 15.28 13.02 -10.08
C ASN A 139 15.32 13.66 -8.69
N LYS A 140 14.47 13.25 -7.74
CA LYS A 140 14.36 13.87 -6.42
C LYS A 140 14.14 12.84 -5.32
N GLN A 141 14.61 13.16 -4.13
CA GLN A 141 14.36 12.38 -2.92
C GLN A 141 13.72 13.31 -1.87
N PHE A 142 12.63 12.83 -1.28
CA PHE A 142 11.91 13.49 -0.20
C PHE A 142 12.00 12.60 1.03
N ASP A 143 12.69 13.11 2.04
CA ASP A 143 12.83 12.43 3.32
C ASP A 143 11.73 12.95 4.27
N LEU A 144 10.74 12.09 4.53
CA LEU A 144 9.65 12.34 5.48
C LEU A 144 9.89 11.54 6.77
N SER A 145 11.13 11.18 7.07
CA SER A 145 11.48 10.44 8.27
C SER A 145 11.53 11.35 9.51
N LEU A 146 11.20 10.75 10.65
CA LEU A 146 11.34 11.39 11.95
C LEU A 146 12.80 11.80 12.23
N ARG A 147 13.76 11.02 11.74
CA ARG A 147 15.19 11.32 11.84
C ARG A 147 15.52 12.66 11.17
N ALA A 148 15.08 12.86 9.92
CA ALA A 148 15.30 14.11 9.22
C ALA A 148 14.61 15.29 9.93
N SER A 149 13.41 15.06 10.46
CA SER A 149 12.69 16.08 11.25
C SER A 149 13.45 16.49 12.51
N PHE A 150 14.05 15.53 13.26
CA PHE A 150 14.83 15.84 14.46
C PHE A 150 16.15 16.55 14.15
N VAL A 151 16.81 16.22 13.03
CA VAL A 151 18.01 16.95 12.59
C VAL A 151 17.65 18.41 12.28
N LYS A 152 16.53 18.64 11.58
CA LYS A 152 16.08 19.98 11.20
C LYS A 152 15.66 20.84 12.41
N HIS A 153 15.07 20.23 13.43
CA HIS A 153 14.56 20.93 14.61
C HIS A 153 15.40 20.69 15.87
N ARG A 154 16.69 20.34 15.70
CA ARG A 154 17.60 20.01 16.82
C ARG A 154 17.68 21.15 17.84
N ASP A 155 17.72 22.39 17.38
CA ASP A 155 17.86 23.56 18.25
C ASP A 155 16.61 23.76 19.13
N ILE A 156 15.41 23.53 18.57
CA ILE A 156 14.16 23.57 19.32
C ILE A 156 14.13 22.46 20.37
N LEU A 157 14.62 21.26 20.02
CA LEU A 157 14.71 20.16 20.98
C LEU A 157 15.65 20.48 22.14
N ILE A 158 16.82 21.06 21.86
CA ILE A 158 17.77 21.48 22.91
C ILE A 158 17.13 22.54 23.81
N GLN A 159 16.47 23.56 23.24
CA GLN A 159 15.79 24.59 24.02
C GLN A 159 14.70 24.03 24.94
N GLN A 160 13.88 23.09 24.45
CA GLN A 160 12.86 22.45 25.29
C GLN A 160 13.48 21.55 26.37
N LEU A 161 14.58 20.87 26.06
CA LEU A 161 15.26 19.99 27.01
C LEU A 161 15.93 20.78 28.13
N GLU A 162 16.54 21.92 27.82
CA GLU A 162 17.07 22.86 28.80
C GLU A 162 15.96 23.46 29.68
N LYS A 163 14.83 23.83 29.07
CA LYS A 163 13.65 24.34 29.79
C LYS A 163 13.10 23.32 30.80
N HIS A 164 13.02 22.04 30.41
CA HIS A 164 12.56 20.97 31.31
C HIS A 164 13.61 20.53 32.32
N ARG A 165 14.90 20.61 32.00
CA ARG A 165 15.99 20.34 32.95
C ARG A 165 16.07 21.39 34.07
N GLN A 166 15.67 22.63 33.77
CA GLN A 166 15.60 23.71 34.76
C GLN A 166 14.32 23.67 35.61
N GLN A 167 13.38 22.78 35.31
CA GLN A 167 12.25 22.47 36.18
C GLN A 167 12.76 21.50 37.27
N PRO A 168 12.97 21.97 38.52
CA PRO A 168 13.40 21.08 39.58
C PRO A 168 12.29 20.06 39.82
N ALA A 169 12.68 18.81 40.05
CA ALA A 169 11.80 17.75 40.53
C ALA A 169 10.94 18.28 41.68
N GLN A 170 9.65 18.46 41.44
CA GLN A 170 8.68 18.48 42.53
C GLN A 170 8.69 17.08 43.12
N VAL A 171 9.48 16.93 44.18
CA VAL A 171 9.43 15.81 45.11
C VAL A 171 8.04 15.84 45.75
N ALA A 172 7.07 15.21 45.11
CA ALA A 172 5.85 14.79 45.80
C ALA A 172 6.19 13.53 46.59
N ALA A 173 6.76 13.72 47.78
CA ALA A 173 6.81 12.67 48.79
C ALA A 173 5.36 12.31 49.16
N PRO A 174 4.92 11.05 49.05
CA PRO A 174 3.67 10.64 49.65
C PRO A 174 3.87 10.63 51.17
N THR A 175 3.29 11.60 51.87
CA THR A 175 3.16 11.57 53.33
C THR A 175 2.27 10.38 53.71
N PRO A 176 2.75 9.37 54.45
CA PRO A 176 1.86 8.38 55.06
C PRO A 176 1.24 9.00 56.31
N THR A 177 -0.05 9.32 56.26
CA THR A 177 -0.81 9.65 57.47
C THR A 177 -1.30 8.35 58.12
N PRO A 178 -1.01 8.11 59.42
CA PRO A 178 -1.47 6.93 60.14
C PRO A 178 -2.95 7.04 60.54
N THR A 179 -3.57 5.86 60.58
CA THR A 179 -4.87 5.43 61.10
C THR A 179 -5.38 6.16 62.34
N THR A 180 -6.69 6.46 62.41
CA THR A 180 -7.68 5.92 63.39
C THR A 180 -8.97 6.77 63.36
N GLU A 181 -10.09 6.19 62.95
CA GLU A 181 -11.27 6.04 63.83
C GLU A 181 -12.37 5.21 63.14
N ALA A 182 -12.75 4.15 63.84
CA ALA A 182 -13.84 3.26 63.51
C ALA A 182 -15.18 3.90 63.87
N THR A 183 -16.21 3.71 63.07
CA THR A 183 -17.59 3.64 63.54
C THR A 183 -18.39 2.71 62.62
N ALA A 184 -19.07 1.78 63.28
CA ALA A 184 -19.80 0.65 62.74
C ALA A 184 -21.06 1.02 61.94
N ILE A 185 -21.41 0.19 60.94
CA ILE A 185 -22.80 -0.11 60.56
C ILE A 185 -22.89 -1.61 60.16
N PRO A 186 -23.91 -2.35 60.65
CA PRO A 186 -23.94 -3.81 60.66
C PRO A 186 -24.43 -4.45 59.35
N VAL A 187 -23.99 -5.69 59.13
CA VAL A 187 -24.46 -6.63 58.12
C VAL A 187 -25.88 -7.10 58.46
N GLN A 188 -26.85 -6.78 57.61
CA GLN A 188 -28.14 -7.45 57.58
C GLN A 188 -28.17 -8.46 56.44
N SER A 189 -28.39 -9.70 56.86
CA SER A 189 -28.77 -10.88 56.10
C SER A 189 -30.27 -10.84 55.76
N ASP A 190 -30.61 -11.07 54.50
CA ASP A 190 -31.77 -11.87 54.04
C ASP A 190 -31.66 -11.92 52.51
N GLY A 191 -31.73 -13.05 51.81
CA GLY A 191 -32.70 -14.13 51.93
C GLY A 191 -33.52 -14.12 50.62
N GLY A 192 -33.37 -15.13 49.76
CA GLY A 192 -34.13 -15.18 48.50
C GLY A 192 -33.73 -16.27 47.51
N GLN A 193 -33.96 -17.52 47.88
CA GLN A 193 -34.10 -18.64 46.93
C GLN A 193 -35.43 -18.54 46.17
N ALA A 194 -35.44 -18.99 44.91
CA ALA A 194 -36.56 -19.67 44.24
C ALA A 194 -35.97 -20.32 42.97
N THR A 195 -35.67 -21.62 43.02
CA THR A 195 -36.47 -22.74 42.45
C THR A 195 -36.60 -22.70 40.94
#